data_AF-A0A7W7CXS6-F1
#
_entry.id   AF-A0A7W7CXS6-F1
#
_cell.length_a   1.000
_cell.length_b   1.000
_cell.length_c   1.000
_cell.angle_alpha   90.00
_cell.angle_beta   90.00
_cell.angle_gamma   90.00
#
_symmetry.space_group_name_H-M   'P 1'
#
loop_
_entity.id
_entity.type
_entity.pdbx_description
1 polymer ?
#
loop_
_entity_poly.entity_id
_entity_poly.type
_entity_poly.pdbx_seq_one_letter_code
_entity_poly.pdbx_strand_id
1 'polypeptide(L)'
;MKPVGAITRGTTNPNRLRRVDNYVAYRCGELLRAAADPLVIDLGYGATPVTAVELRSRLATAVRPDVTVVGLEIDPVRVAAAQPHAEPPHLLFRRGGFELAGLRPVVVRAFNVLRQYAEDEVAAAWTAMTATGAVLVEGTCDELGRIATWTVVEAGEPATLTFSARLSDLEHPATFAERLPKALIHHNVPGEPVHTLLRALGRAWETEATPFGPRQRWLATCRRMRAEGWPVLDGPARWRLGELTVPYASSSSPSTERSV
;
A
#
# COMPACT_ATOMS: atom_id res chain seq x y z
N MET A 1 -0.27 -3.20 27.66
CA MET A 1 0.86 -3.51 26.74
C MET A 1 1.33 -2.21 26.10
N LYS A 2 2.63 -2.04 25.84
CA LYS A 2 3.18 -0.85 25.18
C LYS A 2 3.10 -1.08 23.65
N PRO A 3 2.65 -0.11 22.83
CA PRO A 3 2.57 -0.30 21.39
C PRO A 3 3.94 -0.57 20.76
N VAL A 4 4.00 -1.45 19.77
CA VAL A 4 5.22 -1.78 19.02
C VAL A 4 5.30 -0.93 17.77
N GLY A 5 6.38 -0.14 17.67
CA GLY A 5 6.72 0.65 16.50
C GLY A 5 7.10 2.09 16.83
N ALA A 6 7.30 2.90 15.79
CA ALA A 6 7.67 4.31 15.85
C ALA A 6 6.52 5.22 15.40
N ILE A 7 6.49 6.44 15.95
CA ILE A 7 5.54 7.48 15.54
C ILE A 7 5.81 7.88 14.08
N THR A 8 4.76 7.92 13.27
CA THR A 8 4.83 8.36 11.89
C THR A 8 5.21 9.85 11.79
N ARG A 9 6.18 10.18 10.92
CA ARG A 9 6.50 11.56 10.52
C ARG A 9 5.95 11.84 9.12
N GLY A 10 5.36 13.01 8.92
CA GLY A 10 4.87 13.47 7.61
C GLY A 10 3.48 14.09 7.69
N THR A 11 2.96 14.47 6.53
CA THR A 11 1.67 15.16 6.39
C THR A 11 0.50 14.17 6.29
N THR A 12 -0.55 14.41 7.06
CA THR A 12 -1.84 13.73 6.89
C THR A 12 -2.78 14.69 6.16
N ASN A 13 -2.98 14.47 4.86
CA ASN A 13 -3.82 15.31 4.00
C ASN A 13 -5.08 14.56 3.56
N PRO A 14 -6.23 15.23 3.41
CA PRO A 14 -7.43 14.64 2.84
C PRO A 14 -7.15 14.02 1.46
N ASN A 15 -7.79 12.88 1.17
CA ASN A 15 -7.68 12.10 -0.07
C ASN A 15 -6.28 11.60 -0.44
N ARG A 16 -5.27 11.78 0.43
CA ARG A 16 -3.90 11.32 0.17
C ARG A 16 -3.82 9.81 -0.06
N LEU A 17 -4.61 9.02 0.65
CA LEU A 17 -4.60 7.55 0.52
C LEU A 17 -5.70 7.01 -0.41
N ARG A 18 -6.44 7.88 -1.12
CA ARG A 18 -7.56 7.47 -1.97
C ARG A 18 -7.22 6.35 -2.97
N ARG A 19 -6.00 6.38 -3.54
CA ARG A 19 -5.56 5.36 -4.51
C ARG A 19 -5.46 3.98 -3.86
N VAL A 20 -4.81 3.87 -2.71
CA VAL A 20 -4.72 2.59 -1.98
C VAL A 20 -6.06 2.19 -1.40
N ASP A 21 -6.93 3.12 -0.99
CA ASP A 21 -8.26 2.76 -0.47
C ASP A 21 -9.13 2.08 -1.53
N ASN A 22 -9.10 2.62 -2.75
CA ASN A 22 -9.76 2.01 -3.90
C ASN A 22 -9.11 0.68 -4.30
N TYR A 23 -7.81 0.53 -4.05
CA TYR A 23 -7.12 -0.75 -4.25
C TYR A 23 -7.53 -1.77 -3.18
N VAL A 24 -7.63 -1.39 -1.90
CA VAL A 24 -8.11 -2.27 -0.82
C VAL A 24 -9.54 -2.73 -1.10
N ALA A 25 -10.43 -1.82 -1.50
CA ALA A 25 -11.81 -2.18 -1.88
C ALA A 25 -11.86 -3.17 -3.07
N TYR A 26 -10.92 -3.05 -4.02
CA TYR A 26 -10.79 -3.96 -5.14
C TYR A 26 -10.19 -5.32 -4.73
N ARG A 27 -8.98 -5.32 -4.17
CA ARG A 27 -8.18 -6.52 -3.89
C ARG A 27 -8.71 -7.34 -2.71
N CYS A 28 -9.29 -6.67 -1.72
CA CYS A 28 -9.77 -7.30 -0.48
C CYS A 28 -11.30 -7.28 -0.36
N GLY A 29 -12.02 -6.75 -1.35
CA GLY A 29 -13.47 -6.59 -1.28
C GLY A 29 -14.23 -7.90 -1.11
N GLU A 30 -13.80 -8.97 -1.79
CA GLU A 30 -14.42 -10.29 -1.64
C GLU A 30 -14.17 -10.89 -0.25
N LEU A 31 -12.94 -10.78 0.24
CA LEU A 31 -12.55 -11.23 1.58
C LEU A 31 -13.39 -10.52 2.66
N LEU A 32 -13.55 -9.21 2.54
CA LEU A 32 -14.36 -8.40 3.46
C LEU A 32 -15.87 -8.69 3.34
N ARG A 33 -16.37 -8.99 2.14
CA ARG A 33 -17.77 -9.43 1.95
C ARG A 33 -18.04 -10.78 2.60
N ALA A 34 -17.09 -11.70 2.54
CA ALA A 34 -17.22 -13.05 3.11
C ALA A 34 -16.98 -13.09 4.64
N ALA A 35 -16.29 -12.10 5.21
CA ALA A 35 -15.97 -12.07 6.63
C ALA A 35 -17.22 -11.93 7.52
N ALA A 36 -17.29 -12.73 8.58
CA ALA A 36 -18.32 -12.58 9.62
C ALA A 36 -18.12 -11.27 10.40
N ASP A 37 -16.87 -10.90 10.67
CA ASP A 37 -16.47 -9.62 11.26
C ASP A 37 -15.53 -8.89 10.27
N PRO A 38 -16.04 -7.96 9.45
CA PRO A 38 -15.26 -7.27 8.40
C PRO A 38 -14.41 -6.13 8.98
N LEU A 39 -13.51 -6.47 9.90
CA LEU A 39 -12.61 -5.55 10.58
C LEU A 39 -11.40 -5.19 9.70
N VAL A 40 -11.17 -3.89 9.54
CA VAL A 40 -10.02 -3.31 8.84
C VAL A 40 -9.25 -2.40 9.78
N ILE A 41 -7.93 -2.47 9.77
CA ILE A 41 -7.05 -1.58 10.52
C ILE A 41 -6.40 -0.56 9.59
N ASP A 42 -6.48 0.71 9.95
CA ASP A 42 -5.58 1.75 9.46
C ASP A 42 -4.45 1.94 10.48
N LEU A 43 -3.26 1.41 10.17
CA LEU A 43 -2.12 1.48 11.07
C LEU A 43 -1.29 2.74 10.82
N GLY A 44 -1.16 3.57 11.84
CA GLY A 44 -0.36 4.79 11.82
C GLY A 44 -1.02 5.91 11.01
N TYR A 45 -2.28 6.24 11.32
CA TYR A 45 -3.06 7.27 10.60
C TYR A 45 -2.43 8.68 10.63
N GLY A 46 -1.47 8.91 11.53
CA GLY A 46 -0.66 10.13 11.56
C GLY A 46 -1.31 11.25 12.36
N ALA A 47 -1.03 12.50 12.00
CA ALA A 47 -1.37 13.67 12.82
C ALA A 47 -2.88 13.88 12.99
N THR A 48 -3.68 13.44 12.02
CA THR A 48 -5.15 13.55 12.05
C THR A 48 -5.78 12.21 11.66
N PRO A 49 -7.00 11.90 12.13
CA PRO A 49 -7.65 10.61 11.83
C PRO A 49 -8.24 10.49 10.42
N VAL A 50 -8.05 11.50 9.56
CA VAL A 50 -8.77 11.63 8.29
C VAL A 50 -8.57 10.42 7.37
N THR A 51 -7.40 9.77 7.40
CA THR A 51 -7.13 8.60 6.56
C THR A 51 -7.96 7.39 6.96
N ALA A 52 -8.27 7.21 8.24
CA ALA A 52 -9.14 6.14 8.73
C ALA A 52 -10.61 6.44 8.45
N VAL A 53 -11.03 7.70 8.64
CA VAL A 53 -12.39 8.19 8.30
C VAL A 53 -12.68 7.94 6.83
N GLU A 54 -11.77 8.35 5.94
CA GLU A 54 -11.97 8.20 4.50
C GLU A 54 -11.93 6.74 4.04
N LEU A 55 -11.04 5.92 4.63
CA LEU A 55 -11.00 4.49 4.37
C LEU A 55 -12.35 3.85 4.72
N ARG A 56 -12.89 4.20 5.89
CA ARG A 56 -14.18 3.70 6.36
C ARG A 56 -15.32 4.09 5.43
N SER A 57 -15.38 5.36 5.02
CA SER A 57 -16.40 5.84 4.09
C SER A 57 -16.35 5.06 2.76
N ARG A 58 -15.15 4.90 2.18
CA ARG A 58 -14.95 4.19 0.91
C ARG A 58 -15.36 2.73 0.97
N LEU A 59 -14.93 2.02 2.01
CA LEU A 59 -15.24 0.60 2.16
C LEU A 59 -16.73 0.36 2.41
N ALA A 60 -17.41 1.23 3.15
CA ALA A 60 -18.86 1.10 3.30
C ALA A 60 -19.63 1.24 2.01
N THR A 61 -19.22 2.18 1.15
CA THR A 61 -19.86 2.39 -0.15
C THR A 61 -19.51 1.27 -1.13
N ALA A 62 -18.25 0.85 -1.20
CA ALA A 62 -17.76 -0.04 -2.25
C ALA A 62 -17.84 -1.54 -1.91
N VAL A 63 -17.94 -1.89 -0.62
CA VAL A 63 -17.82 -3.28 -0.15
C VAL A 63 -19.05 -3.72 0.63
N ARG A 64 -19.26 -3.17 1.83
CA ARG A 64 -20.43 -3.44 2.68
C ARG A 64 -20.57 -2.37 3.77
N PRO A 65 -21.79 -1.92 4.10
CA PRO A 65 -22.03 -0.74 4.96
C PRO A 65 -21.61 -0.93 6.42
N ASP A 66 -21.45 -2.18 6.88
CA ASP A 66 -21.13 -2.57 8.25
C ASP A 66 -19.64 -2.91 8.47
N VAL A 67 -18.76 -2.64 7.49
CA VAL A 67 -17.30 -2.67 7.69
C VAL A 67 -16.93 -1.87 8.95
N THR A 68 -16.06 -2.42 9.77
CA THR A 68 -15.48 -1.72 10.92
C THR A 68 -14.06 -1.31 10.58
N VAL A 69 -13.74 -0.04 10.74
CA VAL A 69 -12.37 0.47 10.63
C VAL A 69 -11.88 0.90 12.01
N VAL A 70 -10.71 0.40 12.40
CA VAL A 70 -10.00 0.87 13.59
C VAL A 70 -8.75 1.61 13.15
N GLY A 71 -8.68 2.90 13.43
CA GLY A 71 -7.45 3.68 13.32
C GLY A 71 -6.55 3.40 14.53
N LEU A 72 -5.36 2.86 14.28
CA LEU A 72 -4.34 2.64 15.29
C LEU A 72 -3.23 3.69 15.19
N GLU A 73 -2.84 4.23 16.34
CA GLU A 73 -1.70 5.14 16.45
C GLU A 73 -0.97 4.92 17.78
N ILE A 74 0.36 5.12 17.79
CA ILE A 74 1.21 4.84 18.96
C ILE A 74 1.16 6.00 19.95
N ASP A 75 1.04 7.23 19.43
CA ASP A 75 0.96 8.47 20.20
C ASP A 75 -0.41 8.62 20.88
N PRO A 76 -0.48 8.58 22.23
CA PRO A 76 -1.74 8.71 22.94
C PRO A 76 -2.41 10.08 22.75
N VAL A 77 -1.66 11.14 22.46
CA VAL A 77 -2.22 12.49 22.23
C VAL A 77 -2.99 12.50 20.90
N ARG A 78 -2.43 11.90 19.85
CA ARG A 78 -3.11 11.73 18.56
C ARG A 78 -4.36 10.86 18.70
N VAL A 79 -4.28 9.78 19.47
CA VAL A 79 -5.44 8.91 19.77
C VAL A 79 -6.54 9.66 20.51
N ALA A 80 -6.20 10.49 21.49
CA ALA A 80 -7.17 11.32 22.19
C ALA A 80 -7.82 12.35 21.25
N ALA A 81 -7.01 13.02 20.42
CA ALA A 81 -7.50 13.99 19.43
C ALA A 81 -8.38 13.37 18.34
N ALA A 82 -8.23 12.06 18.07
CA ALA A 82 -9.05 11.34 17.11
C ALA A 82 -10.44 10.94 17.64
N GLN A 83 -10.63 10.82 18.97
CA GLN A 83 -11.88 10.31 19.56
C GLN A 83 -13.15 11.08 19.13
N PRO A 84 -13.16 12.42 18.99
CA PRO A 84 -14.33 13.15 18.51
C PRO A 84 -14.79 12.76 17.09
N HIS A 85 -13.93 12.10 16.30
CA HIS A 85 -14.25 11.60 14.96
C HIS A 85 -14.71 10.14 14.95
N ALA A 86 -14.78 9.47 16.10
CA ALA A 86 -15.25 8.09 16.19
C ALA A 86 -16.75 8.01 15.86
N GLU A 87 -17.14 6.95 15.16
CA GLU A 87 -18.53 6.62 14.85
C GLU A 87 -18.77 5.15 15.21
N PRO A 88 -18.88 4.81 16.51
CA PRO A 88 -19.09 3.42 16.93
C PRO A 88 -20.40 2.83 16.38
N PRO A 89 -20.43 1.53 16.03
CA PRO A 89 -19.32 0.57 16.18
C PRO A 89 -18.33 0.59 15.01
N HIS A 90 -18.58 1.36 13.96
CA HIS A 90 -17.94 1.17 12.65
C HIS A 90 -16.67 1.96 12.40
N LEU A 91 -16.41 3.02 13.18
CA LEU A 91 -15.15 3.76 13.16
C LEU A 91 -14.67 4.00 14.58
N LEU A 92 -13.51 3.44 14.92
CA LEU A 92 -12.94 3.52 16.26
C LEU A 92 -11.48 3.95 16.19
N PHE A 93 -10.98 4.56 17.26
CA PHE A 93 -9.58 4.94 17.40
C PHE A 93 -8.98 4.35 18.66
N ARG A 94 -7.88 3.64 18.52
CA ARG A 94 -7.22 2.96 19.64
C ARG A 94 -5.71 3.16 19.59
N ARG A 95 -5.10 3.09 20.77
CA ARG A 95 -3.65 3.04 20.86
C ARG A 95 -3.17 1.63 20.48
N GLY A 96 -2.23 1.55 19.55
CA GLY A 96 -1.67 0.29 19.09
C GLY A 96 -0.61 0.46 18.00
N GLY A 97 0.16 -0.60 17.77
CA GLY A 97 1.22 -0.70 16.77
C GLY A 97 1.13 -2.02 15.99
N PHE A 98 2.27 -2.64 15.72
CA PHE A 98 2.33 -3.92 14.97
C PHE A 98 1.63 -5.09 15.66
N GLU A 99 1.39 -5.00 16.97
CA GLU A 99 0.57 -5.96 17.73
C GLU A 99 -0.94 -5.77 17.53
N LEU A 100 -1.33 -4.80 16.70
CA LEU A 100 -2.71 -4.51 16.30
C LEU A 100 -3.68 -4.28 17.46
N ALA A 101 -3.16 -3.84 18.62
CA ALA A 101 -3.91 -3.73 19.87
C ALA A 101 -4.66 -5.02 20.28
N GLY A 102 -4.15 -6.19 19.87
CA GLY A 102 -4.76 -7.50 20.09
C GLY A 102 -5.99 -7.80 19.21
N LEU A 103 -6.26 -6.96 18.22
CA LEU A 103 -7.36 -7.16 17.27
C LEU A 103 -6.99 -8.22 16.22
N ARG A 104 -8.01 -8.80 15.59
CA ARG A 104 -7.87 -9.80 14.53
C ARG A 104 -8.52 -9.32 13.24
N PRO A 105 -7.92 -8.33 12.55
CA PRO A 105 -8.51 -7.77 11.34
C PRO A 105 -8.44 -8.76 10.18
N VAL A 106 -9.29 -8.50 9.20
CA VAL A 106 -9.25 -9.11 7.87
C VAL A 106 -8.18 -8.43 7.01
N VAL A 107 -8.05 -7.10 7.12
CA VAL A 107 -7.10 -6.29 6.35
C VAL A 107 -6.38 -5.29 7.25
N VAL A 108 -5.08 -5.12 7.03
CA VAL A 108 -4.29 -4.03 7.61
C VAL A 108 -3.79 -3.13 6.46
N ARG A 109 -4.05 -1.83 6.53
CA ARG A 109 -3.41 -0.82 5.67
C ARG A 109 -2.34 -0.10 6.49
N ALA A 110 -1.10 -0.12 6.02
CA ALA A 110 0.03 0.55 6.70
C ALA A 110 0.81 1.42 5.70
N PHE A 111 0.47 2.70 5.60
CA PHE A 111 1.08 3.60 4.61
C PHE A 111 2.03 4.60 5.24
N ASN A 112 3.24 4.71 4.68
CA ASN A 112 4.34 5.55 5.13
C ASN A 112 4.84 5.23 6.57
N VAL A 113 4.46 4.06 7.10
CA VAL A 113 4.80 3.59 8.46
C VAL A 113 6.23 3.09 8.54
N LEU A 114 6.65 2.20 7.63
CA LEU A 114 7.95 1.52 7.70
C LEU A 114 9.15 2.35 7.21
N ARG A 115 8.93 3.57 6.71
CA ARG A 115 9.98 4.38 6.05
C ARG A 115 11.21 4.65 6.92
N GLN A 116 11.03 4.75 8.23
CA GLN A 116 12.10 5.09 9.18
C GLN A 116 12.75 3.90 9.85
N TYR A 117 12.23 2.69 9.59
CA TYR A 117 12.82 1.48 10.14
C TYR A 117 14.09 1.13 9.36
N ALA A 118 14.95 0.32 9.98
CA ALA A 118 15.99 -0.37 9.25
C ALA A 118 15.36 -1.41 8.31
N GLU A 119 16.08 -1.78 7.26
CA GLU A 119 15.55 -2.67 6.23
C GLU A 119 15.34 -4.10 6.75
N ASP A 120 16.25 -4.57 7.59
CA ASP A 120 16.23 -5.86 8.28
C ASP A 120 15.07 -6.00 9.28
N GLU A 121 14.47 -4.90 9.72
CA GLU A 121 13.29 -4.90 10.59
C GLU A 121 11.96 -5.13 9.82
N VAL A 122 11.95 -4.97 8.50
CA VAL A 122 10.70 -4.99 7.71
C VAL A 122 10.02 -6.36 7.74
N ALA A 123 10.76 -7.45 7.59
CA ALA A 123 10.20 -8.80 7.58
C ALA A 123 9.54 -9.17 8.92
N ALA A 124 10.16 -8.79 10.04
CA ALA A 124 9.59 -8.98 11.37
C ALA A 124 8.29 -8.16 11.55
N ALA A 125 8.26 -6.91 11.05
CA ALA A 125 7.07 -6.07 11.10
C ALA A 125 5.91 -6.66 10.26
N TRP A 126 6.19 -7.17 9.06
CA TRP A 126 5.21 -7.88 8.23
C TRP A 126 4.64 -9.12 8.92
N THR A 127 5.51 -9.93 9.53
CA THR A 127 5.10 -11.12 10.30
C THR A 127 4.15 -10.74 11.43
N ALA A 128 4.49 -9.71 12.22
CA ALA A 128 3.65 -9.25 13.33
C ALA A 128 2.27 -8.75 12.85
N MET A 129 2.23 -7.92 11.80
CA MET A 129 0.99 -7.35 11.26
C MET A 129 0.08 -8.35 10.54
N THR A 130 0.61 -9.51 10.14
CA THR A 130 -0.15 -10.57 9.47
C THR A 130 -0.40 -11.79 10.36
N ALA A 131 0.08 -11.79 11.61
CA ALA A 131 0.02 -12.92 12.53
C ALA A 131 -1.40 -13.46 12.79
N THR A 132 -2.43 -12.65 12.59
CA THR A 132 -3.84 -13.06 12.73
C THR A 132 -4.46 -13.63 11.46
N GLY A 133 -3.68 -13.76 10.38
CA GLY A 133 -4.14 -14.13 9.04
C GLY A 133 -4.64 -12.94 8.21
N ALA A 134 -4.35 -11.71 8.64
CA ALA A 134 -4.76 -10.50 7.93
C ALA A 134 -3.96 -10.34 6.62
N VAL A 135 -4.62 -9.81 5.58
CA VAL A 135 -3.93 -9.31 4.39
C VAL A 135 -3.37 -7.93 4.72
N LEU A 136 -2.05 -7.75 4.60
CA LEU A 136 -1.39 -6.46 4.80
C LEU A 136 -1.19 -5.76 3.45
N VAL A 137 -1.59 -4.50 3.37
CA VAL A 137 -1.26 -3.58 2.28
C VAL A 137 -0.35 -2.49 2.85
N GLU A 138 0.96 -2.69 2.67
CA GLU A 138 2.01 -1.79 3.16
C GLU A 138 2.57 -0.97 2.00
N GLY A 139 2.81 0.32 2.19
CA GLY A 139 3.33 1.11 1.09
C GLY A 139 3.76 2.51 1.45
N THR A 140 4.21 3.23 0.43
CA THR A 140 4.66 4.62 0.55
C THR A 140 4.04 5.45 -0.56
N CYS A 141 3.58 6.66 -0.22
CA CYS A 141 3.14 7.66 -1.17
C CYS A 141 3.79 9.03 -0.89
N ASP A 142 3.78 9.89 -1.91
CA ASP A 142 4.10 11.31 -1.80
C ASP A 142 3.08 12.06 -0.90
N GLU A 143 3.35 13.33 -0.66
CA GLU A 143 2.60 14.22 0.24
C GLU A 143 1.15 14.41 -0.22
N LEU A 144 0.92 14.32 -1.53
CA LEU A 144 -0.37 14.51 -2.19
C LEU A 144 -1.08 13.20 -2.51
N GLY A 145 -0.43 12.04 -2.39
CA GLY A 145 -1.01 10.74 -2.73
C GLY A 145 -1.13 10.48 -4.22
N ARG A 146 -0.38 11.23 -5.04
CA ARG A 146 -0.39 11.15 -6.50
C ARG A 146 0.54 10.08 -7.01
N ILE A 147 1.65 9.84 -6.33
CA ILE A 147 2.62 8.79 -6.66
C ILE A 147 2.75 7.89 -5.44
N ALA A 148 2.50 6.60 -5.63
CA ALA A 148 2.55 5.61 -4.57
C ALA A 148 3.08 4.27 -5.08
N THR A 149 3.71 3.53 -4.18
CA THR A 149 3.94 2.10 -4.37
C THR A 149 3.52 1.34 -3.12
N TRP A 150 3.09 0.10 -3.29
CA TRP A 150 2.71 -0.75 -2.15
C TRP A 150 2.91 -2.23 -2.44
N THR A 151 3.15 -2.96 -1.37
CA THR A 151 3.25 -4.40 -1.32
C THR A 151 2.01 -4.99 -0.66
N VAL A 152 1.48 -6.07 -1.24
CA VAL A 152 0.54 -6.96 -0.54
C VAL A 152 1.34 -8.06 0.14
N VAL A 153 1.14 -8.25 1.43
CA VAL A 153 1.82 -9.25 2.26
C VAL A 153 0.77 -10.16 2.90
N GLU A 154 0.97 -11.47 2.80
CA GLU A 154 0.11 -12.50 3.37
C GLU A 154 0.98 -13.46 4.17
N ALA A 155 0.63 -13.70 5.45
CA ALA A 155 1.40 -14.56 6.35
C ALA A 155 2.91 -14.22 6.45
N GLY A 156 3.24 -12.92 6.45
CA GLY A 156 4.62 -12.42 6.52
C GLY A 156 5.34 -12.37 5.18
N GLU A 157 4.78 -12.98 4.13
CA GLU A 157 5.40 -13.10 2.82
C GLU A 157 4.83 -12.07 1.82
N PRO A 158 5.69 -11.31 1.13
CA PRO A 158 5.22 -10.35 0.13
C PRO A 158 4.80 -11.06 -1.17
N ALA A 159 3.55 -10.82 -1.59
CA ALA A 159 2.94 -11.45 -2.76
C ALA A 159 3.07 -10.60 -4.04
N THR A 160 2.74 -9.31 -3.96
CA THR A 160 2.75 -8.40 -5.12
C THR A 160 3.33 -7.04 -4.79
N LEU A 161 3.93 -6.38 -5.78
CA LEU A 161 4.28 -4.96 -5.76
C LEU A 161 3.42 -4.22 -6.78
N THR A 162 2.81 -3.10 -6.36
CA THR A 162 2.01 -2.22 -7.22
C THR A 162 2.60 -0.83 -7.27
N PHE A 163 2.78 -0.30 -8.48
CA PHE A 163 3.04 1.11 -8.76
C PHE A 163 1.75 1.82 -9.09
N SER A 164 1.58 3.07 -8.62
CA SER A 164 0.33 3.78 -8.75
C SER A 164 0.53 5.28 -8.90
N ALA A 165 0.10 5.86 -10.02
CA ALA A 165 0.24 7.28 -10.31
C ALA A 165 -1.07 7.96 -10.74
N ARG A 166 -1.27 9.21 -10.33
CA ARG A 166 -2.18 10.12 -11.03
C ARG A 166 -1.52 10.48 -12.37
N LEU A 167 -2.01 9.88 -13.45
CA LEU A 167 -1.34 9.93 -14.76
C LEU A 167 -1.17 11.34 -15.34
N SER A 168 -2.04 12.30 -15.01
CA SER A 168 -1.86 13.70 -15.43
C SER A 168 -0.62 14.36 -14.84
N ASP A 169 -0.10 13.81 -13.75
CA ASP A 169 1.00 14.36 -12.96
C ASP A 169 2.25 13.47 -13.09
N LEU A 170 2.19 12.40 -13.90
CA LEU A 170 3.30 11.47 -14.11
C LEU A 170 4.12 11.92 -15.32
N GLU A 171 5.25 12.57 -15.07
CA GLU A 171 6.22 12.93 -16.11
C GLU A 171 6.99 11.70 -16.60
N HIS A 172 7.50 10.90 -15.67
CA HIS A 172 8.28 9.70 -15.96
C HIS A 172 8.14 8.64 -14.85
N PRO A 173 8.06 7.33 -15.18
CA PRO A 173 7.96 6.26 -14.18
C PRO A 173 9.12 6.15 -13.19
N ALA A 174 10.28 6.74 -13.50
CA ALA A 174 11.42 6.78 -12.58
C ALA A 174 11.07 7.44 -11.23
N THR A 175 10.05 8.29 -11.17
CA THR A 175 9.59 8.91 -9.91
C THR A 175 9.13 7.88 -8.86
N PHE A 176 8.75 6.67 -9.28
CA PHE A 176 8.40 5.60 -8.34
C PHE A 176 9.57 5.14 -7.47
N ALA A 177 10.81 5.31 -7.92
CA ALA A 177 12.01 4.91 -7.17
C ALA A 177 12.03 5.49 -5.76
N GLU A 178 11.70 6.78 -5.62
CA GLU A 178 11.69 7.47 -4.32
C GLU A 178 10.50 7.09 -3.43
N ARG A 179 9.57 6.29 -3.96
CA ARG A 179 8.35 5.86 -3.27
C ARG A 179 8.30 4.35 -3.10
N LEU A 180 9.38 3.63 -3.42
CA LEU A 180 9.50 2.20 -3.15
C LEU A 180 9.32 1.91 -1.65
N PRO A 181 8.76 0.73 -1.28
CA PRO A 181 8.68 0.33 0.12
C PRO A 181 10.07 0.19 0.73
N LYS A 182 10.15 0.24 2.06
CA LYS A 182 11.44 0.20 2.77
C LYS A 182 12.29 -1.03 2.40
N ALA A 183 11.64 -2.17 2.15
CA ALA A 183 12.28 -3.42 1.73
C ALA A 183 12.92 -3.38 0.32
N LEU A 184 12.65 -2.36 -0.50
CA LEU A 184 13.12 -2.29 -1.89
C LEU A 184 13.87 -0.99 -2.22
N ILE A 185 13.70 0.08 -1.43
CA ILE A 185 14.18 1.42 -1.80
C ILE A 185 15.71 1.49 -1.95
N HIS A 186 16.46 0.77 -1.11
CA HIS A 186 17.93 0.73 -1.18
C HIS A 186 18.45 -0.23 -2.26
N HIS A 187 17.58 -1.09 -2.80
CA HIS A 187 17.88 -2.04 -3.88
C HIS A 187 17.65 -1.44 -5.27
N ASN A 188 17.29 -0.16 -5.38
CA ASN A 188 17.19 0.48 -6.68
C ASN A 188 18.58 0.88 -7.25
N VAL A 189 19.44 -0.12 -7.45
CA VAL A 189 20.80 0.00 -7.98
C VAL A 189 21.03 -1.00 -9.13
N PRO A 190 21.95 -0.73 -10.07
CA PRO A 190 22.26 -1.66 -11.16
C PRO A 190 22.58 -3.08 -10.67
N GLY A 191 21.97 -4.09 -11.29
CA GLY A 191 22.09 -5.49 -10.91
C GLY A 191 20.90 -6.04 -10.12
N GLU A 192 20.16 -5.19 -9.42
CA GLU A 192 19.01 -5.62 -8.62
C GLU A 192 17.71 -5.74 -9.46
N PRO A 193 16.79 -6.65 -9.10
CA PRO A 193 15.55 -6.84 -9.84
C PRO A 193 14.62 -5.62 -9.85
N VAL A 194 14.44 -4.91 -8.74
CA VAL A 194 13.58 -3.70 -8.70
C VAL A 194 14.13 -2.59 -9.59
N HIS A 195 15.44 -2.42 -9.65
CA HIS A 195 16.08 -1.47 -10.57
C HIS A 195 15.83 -1.88 -12.02
N THR A 196 15.99 -3.18 -12.33
CA THR A 196 15.73 -3.71 -13.68
C THR A 196 14.28 -3.50 -14.11
N LEU A 197 13.33 -3.71 -13.20
CA LEU A 197 11.90 -3.46 -13.39
C LEU A 197 11.61 -1.98 -13.68
N LEU A 198 12.12 -1.06 -12.85
CA LEU A 198 11.91 0.39 -13.06
C LEU A 198 12.56 0.88 -14.36
N ARG A 199 13.74 0.35 -14.72
CA ARG A 199 14.40 0.65 -16.01
C ARG A 199 13.57 0.14 -17.19
N ALA A 200 13.00 -1.06 -17.10
CA ALA A 200 12.13 -1.60 -18.13
C ALA A 200 10.85 -0.78 -18.28
N LEU A 201 10.24 -0.37 -17.16
CA LEU A 201 9.09 0.51 -17.16
C LEU A 201 9.38 1.88 -17.77
N GLY A 202 10.54 2.47 -17.45
CA GLY A 202 11.01 3.72 -18.06
C GLY A 202 11.18 3.59 -19.58
N ARG A 203 11.91 2.56 -20.05
CA ARG A 203 12.07 2.32 -21.50
C ARG A 203 10.74 2.11 -22.22
N ALA A 204 9.82 1.38 -21.60
CA ALA A 204 8.50 1.16 -22.17
C ALA A 204 7.73 2.48 -22.29
N TRP A 205 7.80 3.35 -21.29
CA TRP A 205 7.17 4.67 -21.30
C TRP A 205 7.78 5.63 -22.34
N GLU A 206 9.10 5.59 -22.51
CA GLU A 206 9.83 6.40 -23.50
C GLU A 206 9.51 5.95 -24.93
N THR A 207 9.38 4.64 -25.16
CA THR A 207 9.06 4.07 -26.48
C THR A 207 7.63 4.41 -26.91
N GLU A 208 6.71 4.44 -25.96
CA GLU A 208 5.32 4.88 -26.19
C GLU A 208 5.26 6.42 -26.18
N ALA A 209 5.85 7.04 -27.21
CA ALA A 209 5.69 8.46 -27.50
C ALA A 209 4.27 8.72 -28.03
N THR A 210 3.54 9.65 -27.42
CA THR A 210 2.15 9.92 -27.79
C THR A 210 1.93 11.37 -28.20
N PRO A 211 1.16 11.64 -29.28
CA PRO A 211 0.35 12.84 -29.37
C PRO A 211 -0.91 12.79 -28.47
N PHE A 212 -1.24 11.62 -27.91
CA PHE A 212 -2.40 11.40 -27.06
C PHE A 212 -2.14 11.60 -25.54
N GLY A 213 -3.22 11.73 -24.77
CA GLY A 213 -3.15 12.06 -23.34
C GLY A 213 -2.55 10.96 -22.43
N PRO A 214 -2.14 11.32 -21.20
CA PRO A 214 -1.32 10.46 -20.32
C PRO A 214 -1.89 9.07 -20.02
N ARG A 215 -3.21 8.94 -20.03
CA ARG A 215 -3.91 7.66 -19.81
C ARG A 215 -3.65 6.64 -20.92
N GLN A 216 -3.64 7.08 -22.18
CA GLN A 216 -3.39 6.18 -23.32
C GLN A 216 -1.93 5.75 -23.35
N ARG A 217 -1.02 6.70 -23.08
CA ARG A 217 0.42 6.41 -22.93
C ARG A 217 0.70 5.35 -21.87
N TRP A 218 0.10 5.48 -20.69
CA TRP A 218 0.25 4.50 -19.62
C TRP A 218 -0.29 3.12 -20.01
N LEU A 219 -1.48 3.05 -20.62
CA LEU A 219 -2.05 1.79 -21.09
C LEU A 219 -1.15 1.09 -22.11
N ALA A 220 -0.56 1.85 -23.04
CA ALA A 220 0.40 1.32 -24.00
C ALA A 220 1.68 0.83 -23.31
N THR A 221 2.18 1.59 -22.32
CA THR A 221 3.33 1.21 -21.49
C THR A 221 3.09 -0.13 -20.77
N CYS A 222 1.94 -0.32 -20.11
CA CYS A 222 1.59 -1.59 -19.46
C CYS A 222 1.50 -2.76 -20.45
N ARG A 223 0.91 -2.53 -21.63
CA ARG A 223 0.82 -3.56 -22.69
C ARG A 223 2.20 -3.96 -23.20
N ARG A 224 3.09 -2.98 -23.42
CA ARG A 224 4.46 -3.20 -23.83
C ARG A 224 5.23 -4.00 -22.78
N MET A 225 5.16 -3.61 -21.52
CA MET A 225 5.78 -4.35 -20.41
C MET A 225 5.40 -5.84 -20.45
N ARG A 226 4.10 -6.13 -20.63
CA ARG A 226 3.59 -7.49 -20.76
C ARG A 226 4.06 -8.20 -22.04
N ALA A 227 4.11 -7.50 -23.17
CA ALA A 227 4.59 -8.04 -24.44
C ALA A 227 6.10 -8.36 -24.41
N GLU A 228 6.86 -7.61 -23.61
CA GLU A 228 8.29 -7.82 -23.36
C GLU A 228 8.57 -8.90 -22.28
N GLY A 229 7.53 -9.62 -21.85
CA GLY A 229 7.65 -10.79 -20.98
C GLY A 229 7.56 -10.50 -19.48
N TRP A 230 7.31 -9.27 -19.05
CA TRP A 230 7.09 -8.99 -17.63
C TRP A 230 5.74 -9.54 -17.16
N PRO A 231 5.68 -10.15 -15.96
CA PRO A 231 4.45 -10.71 -15.41
C PRO A 231 3.53 -9.61 -14.85
N VAL A 232 3.12 -8.67 -15.69
CA VAL A 232 2.16 -7.62 -15.32
C VAL A 232 0.80 -8.24 -15.04
N LEU A 233 0.32 -8.06 -13.81
CA LEU A 233 -0.97 -8.55 -13.33
C LEU A 233 -2.11 -7.58 -13.71
N ASP A 234 -3.33 -8.03 -13.43
CA ASP A 234 -4.58 -7.35 -13.77
C ASP A 234 -4.71 -7.06 -15.28
N GLY A 235 -5.53 -6.08 -15.65
CA GLY A 235 -5.76 -5.69 -17.03
C GLY A 235 -6.12 -4.22 -17.19
N PRO A 236 -6.55 -3.81 -18.39
CA PRO A 236 -6.81 -2.40 -18.73
C PRO A 236 -7.73 -1.65 -17.76
N ALA A 237 -8.63 -2.37 -17.07
CA ALA A 237 -9.53 -1.81 -16.07
C ALA A 237 -8.81 -1.23 -14.84
N ARG A 238 -7.69 -1.84 -14.41
CA ARG A 238 -6.80 -1.31 -13.35
C ARG A 238 -5.77 -0.37 -13.92
N TRP A 239 -5.15 -0.74 -15.05
CA TRP A 239 -4.10 0.07 -15.66
C TRP A 239 -4.57 1.50 -15.96
N ARG A 240 -5.81 1.67 -16.45
CA ARG A 240 -6.39 3.00 -16.71
C ARG A 240 -6.48 3.92 -15.48
N LEU A 241 -6.42 3.36 -14.27
CA LEU A 241 -6.38 4.11 -13.01
C LEU A 241 -4.96 4.62 -12.70
N GLY A 242 -3.97 4.23 -13.50
CA GLY A 242 -2.56 4.52 -13.33
C GLY A 242 -1.82 3.48 -12.50
N GLU A 243 -2.27 2.23 -12.53
CA GLU A 243 -1.70 1.13 -11.74
C GLU A 243 -0.92 0.14 -12.63
N LEU A 244 0.16 -0.41 -12.09
CA LEU A 244 0.88 -1.55 -12.64
C LEU A 244 1.28 -2.45 -11.48
N THR A 245 0.80 -3.69 -11.48
CA THR A 245 1.09 -4.69 -10.44
C THR A 245 1.95 -5.80 -11.03
N VAL A 246 2.94 -6.28 -10.28
CA VAL A 246 3.74 -7.47 -10.60
C VAL A 246 3.81 -8.39 -9.36
N PRO A 247 4.07 -9.70 -9.52
CA PRO A 247 4.52 -10.54 -8.43
C PRO A 247 5.75 -9.93 -7.73
N TYR A 248 5.80 -9.98 -6.40
CA TYR A 248 6.89 -9.36 -5.65
C TYR A 248 8.26 -9.96 -6.04
N ALA A 249 8.30 -11.26 -6.34
CA ALA A 249 9.48 -11.97 -6.83
C ALA A 249 10.07 -11.39 -8.13
N SER A 250 9.31 -10.61 -8.90
CA SER A 250 9.82 -9.88 -10.08
C SER A 250 10.59 -8.60 -9.72
N SER A 251 10.55 -8.20 -8.45
CA SER A 251 11.20 -7.00 -7.91
C SER A 251 12.23 -7.29 -6.81
N SER A 252 12.29 -8.51 -6.29
CA SER A 252 13.26 -8.91 -5.26
C SER A 252 14.14 -10.06 -5.73
N SER A 253 15.41 -10.04 -5.33
CA SER A 253 16.28 -11.20 -5.49
C SER A 253 15.72 -12.37 -4.65
N PRO A 254 15.78 -13.63 -5.13
CA PRO A 254 15.38 -14.77 -4.31
C PRO A 254 16.25 -14.78 -3.05
N SER A 255 15.60 -14.78 -1.89
CA SER A 255 16.27 -14.86 -0.58
C SER A 255 17.20 -16.08 -0.59
N THR A 256 18.51 -15.83 -0.55
CA THR A 256 19.53 -16.89 -0.52
C THR A 256 19.61 -17.43 0.90
N GLU A 257 18.54 -18.06 1.39
CA GLU A 257 18.54 -18.79 2.66
C GLU A 257 17.30 -19.68 2.75
N ARG A 258 17.41 -20.89 2.19
CA ARG A 258 16.76 -22.08 2.74
C ARG A 258 17.82 -23.18 2.76
N SER A 259 18.60 -23.19 3.82
CA SER A 259 19.38 -24.37 4.22
C SER A 259 19.23 -24.50 5.73
N VAL A 260 18.32 -25.38 6.12
CA VAL A 260 18.44 -26.12 7.38
C VAL A 260 18.96 -27.49 7.00
#